data_AF-A0A8S3I5S6-F1
#
_entry.id   AF-A0A8S3I5S6-F1
#
_cell.length_a   1.000
_cell.length_b   1.000
_cell.length_c   1.000
_cell.angle_alpha   90.00
_cell.angle_beta   90.00
_cell.angle_gamma   90.00
#
_symmetry.space_group_name_H-M   'P 1'
#
loop_
_entity.id
_entity.type
_entity.pdbx_description
1 polymer ?
#
loop_
_entity_poly.entity_id
_entity_poly.type
_entity_poly.pdbx_seq_one_letter_code
_entity_poly.pdbx_strand_id
1 'polypeptide(L)'
;MFFQSSQIWGNLISYLVLKPIEKEHNDTLYEVEKYAKCGADFSEKEYKGAEVINQIDRKTVDILCIVYICICACSILTVVVFLNQRRKSTRDKIPVMLRDSFKLLISTIKHMRNVNQLLLIPLTVWSGLEQSFLGAQFTKGFVSCTLNAKYVGLVLIAYGVCDSIGSFSFGQLVKYVGRWPCFAIAGLINYSLIITMFIWKPS
;
A
#
# COMPACT_ATOMS: atom_id res chain seq x y z
N MET A 1 -4.45 -11.29 -4.66
CA MET A 1 -5.90 -11.23 -4.98
C MET A 1 -6.73 -10.67 -3.85
N PHE A 2 -7.08 -11.42 -2.79
CA PHE A 2 -7.93 -10.85 -1.72
C PHE A 2 -7.30 -9.63 -1.02
N PHE A 3 -6.01 -9.67 -0.71
CA PHE A 3 -5.29 -8.52 -0.12
C PHE A 3 -5.22 -7.30 -1.05
N GLN A 4 -5.28 -7.48 -2.36
CA GLN A 4 -5.28 -6.35 -3.30
C GLN A 4 -6.66 -5.74 -3.45
N SER A 5 -7.72 -6.54 -3.26
CA SER A 5 -9.09 -6.03 -3.24
C SER A 5 -9.33 -5.03 -2.11
N SER A 6 -8.69 -5.19 -0.94
CA SER A 6 -8.81 -4.19 0.14
C SER A 6 -8.20 -2.85 -0.24
N GLN A 7 -7.14 -2.84 -1.08
CA GLN A 7 -6.57 -1.61 -1.62
C GLN A 7 -7.61 -0.88 -2.51
N ILE A 8 -8.34 -1.62 -3.35
CA ILE A 8 -9.36 -1.05 -4.24
C ILE A 8 -10.55 -0.51 -3.43
N TRP A 9 -11.14 -1.35 -2.59
CA TRP A 9 -12.35 -1.00 -1.84
C TRP A 9 -12.09 0.10 -0.79
N GLY A 10 -10.96 0.05 -0.09
CA GLY A 10 -10.59 1.10 0.87
C GLY A 10 -10.43 2.45 0.20
N ASN A 11 -9.68 2.51 -0.91
CA ASN A 11 -9.50 3.77 -1.63
C ASN A 11 -10.80 4.27 -2.30
N LEU A 12 -11.70 3.37 -2.70
CA LEU A 12 -13.02 3.73 -3.21
C LEU A 12 -13.90 4.37 -2.13
N ILE A 13 -13.95 3.77 -0.93
CA ILE A 13 -14.70 4.32 0.21
C ILE A 13 -14.15 5.71 0.55
N SER A 14 -12.83 5.86 0.66
CA SER A 14 -12.20 7.15 0.91
C SER A 14 -12.54 8.17 -0.16
N TYR A 15 -12.46 7.82 -1.45
CA TYR A 15 -12.81 8.73 -2.54
C TYR A 15 -14.28 9.18 -2.52
N LEU A 16 -15.21 8.27 -2.24
CA LEU A 16 -16.65 8.58 -2.21
C LEU A 16 -17.04 9.47 -1.03
N VAL A 17 -16.38 9.31 0.12
CA VAL A 17 -16.64 10.10 1.33
C VAL A 17 -15.98 11.47 1.26
N LEU A 18 -14.78 11.57 0.68
CA LEU A 18 -14.03 12.83 0.54
C LEU A 18 -14.51 13.71 -0.66
N LYS A 19 -15.72 13.52 -1.18
CA LYS A 19 -16.26 14.31 -2.31
C LYS A 19 -16.13 15.82 -2.06
N PRO A 20 -15.62 16.61 -3.03
CA PRO A 20 -15.38 18.04 -2.83
C PRO A 20 -16.68 18.85 -2.81
N ILE A 21 -16.72 19.86 -1.94
CA ILE A 21 -17.40 21.13 -2.21
C ILE A 21 -16.45 21.87 -3.16
N GLU A 22 -16.84 22.07 -4.41
CA GLU A 22 -16.09 22.93 -5.34
C GLU A 22 -15.99 24.34 -4.75
N LYS A 23 -14.78 24.79 -4.47
CA LYS A 23 -14.47 26.21 -4.40
C LYS A 23 -13.53 26.52 -5.56
N GLU A 24 -14.02 27.26 -6.53
CA GLU A 24 -13.21 27.95 -7.53
C GLU A 24 -12.12 28.74 -6.80
N HIS A 25 -10.85 28.46 -7.10
CA HIS A 25 -9.74 29.28 -6.64
C HIS A 25 -9.06 29.86 -7.87
N ASN A 26 -9.29 31.15 -8.10
CA ASN A 26 -8.57 31.95 -9.08
C ASN A 26 -7.31 32.51 -8.42
N ASP A 27 -6.12 32.00 -8.74
CA ASP A 27 -4.85 32.74 -8.61
C ASP A 27 -3.70 32.01 -9.33
N THR A 28 -3.25 32.57 -10.47
CA THR A 28 -2.48 31.85 -11.49
C THR A 28 -0.96 32.03 -11.41
N LEU A 29 -0.43 32.90 -10.54
CA LEU A 29 1.02 33.18 -10.49
C LEU A 29 1.76 32.47 -9.34
N TYR A 30 1.08 32.20 -8.23
CA TYR A 30 1.65 31.51 -7.07
C TYR A 30 1.69 29.97 -7.24
N GLU A 31 0.89 29.45 -8.16
CA GLU A 31 0.74 28.01 -8.40
C GLU A 31 1.90 27.44 -9.24
N VAL A 32 2.42 28.17 -10.23
CA VAL A 32 3.46 27.66 -11.16
C VAL A 32 4.78 27.35 -10.42
N GLU A 33 5.17 28.19 -9.46
CA GLU A 33 6.40 27.98 -8.67
C GLU A 33 6.25 26.83 -7.65
N LYS A 34 5.00 26.58 -7.20
CA LYS A 34 4.66 25.47 -6.30
C LYS A 34 4.69 24.12 -7.03
N TYR A 35 4.26 24.08 -8.30
CA TYR A 35 4.32 22.87 -9.12
C TYR A 35 5.75 22.50 -9.51
N ALA A 36 6.63 23.48 -9.72
CA ALA A 36 8.03 23.25 -10.05
C ALA A 36 8.81 22.46 -8.97
N LYS A 37 8.33 22.45 -7.72
CA LYS A 37 8.92 21.70 -6.59
C LYS A 37 8.24 20.36 -6.30
N CYS A 38 7.32 19.91 -7.16
CA CYS A 38 6.71 18.58 -7.03
C CYS A 38 7.61 17.49 -7.65
N GLY A 39 7.29 16.22 -7.40
CA GLY A 39 8.05 15.08 -7.92
C GLY A 39 9.32 14.82 -7.11
N ALA A 40 10.47 14.71 -7.77
CA ALA A 40 11.74 14.37 -7.13
C ALA A 40 12.28 15.47 -6.19
N ASP A 41 11.95 16.74 -6.46
CA ASP A 41 12.39 17.89 -5.66
C ASP A 41 11.43 18.19 -4.47
N PHE A 42 10.47 17.29 -4.21
CA PHE A 42 9.46 17.48 -3.16
C PHE A 42 10.07 17.46 -1.75
N SER A 43 9.76 18.50 -0.98
CA SER A 43 10.12 18.62 0.44
C SER A 43 8.89 18.78 1.32
N GLU A 44 8.72 17.89 2.29
CA GLU A 44 7.58 17.89 3.21
C GLU A 44 7.52 19.16 4.07
N LYS A 45 8.65 19.83 4.31
CA LYS A 45 8.72 21.08 5.08
C LYS A 45 8.14 22.29 4.33
N GLU A 46 8.14 22.25 3.00
CA GLU A 46 7.68 23.36 2.15
C GLU A 46 6.23 23.15 1.69
N TYR A 47 5.74 21.92 1.75
CA TYR A 47 4.38 21.58 1.33
C TYR A 47 3.34 21.92 2.40
N LYS A 48 2.62 23.04 2.20
CA LYS A 48 1.46 23.45 3.00
C LYS A 48 0.21 22.56 2.83
N GLY A 49 0.33 21.31 2.40
CA GLY A 49 -0.82 20.39 2.31
C GLY A 49 -1.51 20.13 3.65
N ALA A 50 -0.82 20.38 4.77
CA ALA A 50 -1.42 20.38 6.10
C ALA A 50 -2.53 21.44 6.26
N GLU A 51 -2.48 22.57 5.55
CA GLU A 51 -3.56 23.58 5.56
C GLU A 51 -4.81 23.10 4.80
N VAL A 52 -4.66 22.26 3.76
CA VAL A 52 -5.79 21.68 3.02
C VAL A 52 -6.55 20.64 3.87
N ILE A 53 -5.85 19.89 4.73
CA ILE A 53 -6.48 18.95 5.67
C ILE A 53 -7.31 19.71 6.71
N ASN A 54 -6.86 20.91 7.13
CA ASN A 54 -7.63 21.77 8.05
C ASN A 54 -8.92 22.33 7.43
N GLN A 55 -9.09 22.26 6.10
CA GLN A 55 -10.34 22.61 5.41
C GLN A 55 -11.29 21.41 5.23
N ILE A 56 -10.86 20.18 5.54
CA ILE A 56 -11.74 19.00 5.48
C ILE A 56 -12.71 19.06 6.66
N ASP A 57 -14.00 19.01 6.37
CA ASP A 57 -15.04 19.04 7.40
C ASP A 57 -14.85 17.88 8.37
N ARG A 58 -14.85 18.17 9.68
CA ARG A 58 -14.65 17.16 10.73
C ARG A 58 -15.69 16.05 10.62
N LYS A 59 -16.91 16.37 10.16
CA LYS A 59 -17.96 15.38 9.92
C LYS A 59 -17.57 14.35 8.87
N THR A 60 -16.87 14.75 7.81
CA THR A 60 -16.39 13.82 6.77
C THR A 60 -15.36 12.84 7.33
N VAL A 61 -14.44 13.32 8.17
CA VAL A 61 -13.46 12.47 8.86
C VAL A 61 -14.16 11.50 9.82
N ASP A 62 -15.11 11.98 10.60
CA ASP A 62 -15.88 11.15 11.55
C ASP A 62 -16.67 10.06 10.82
N ILE A 63 -17.34 10.39 9.70
CA ILE A 63 -18.06 9.41 8.87
C ILE A 63 -17.10 8.34 8.34
N LEU A 64 -15.94 8.75 7.82
CA LEU A 64 -14.93 7.82 7.32
C LEU A 64 -14.47 6.85 8.42
N CYS A 65 -14.17 7.38 9.60
CA CYS A 65 -13.77 6.59 10.77
C CYS A 65 -14.86 5.58 11.18
N ILE A 66 -16.12 6.01 11.27
CA ILE A 66 -17.25 5.14 11.62
C ILE A 66 -17.39 3.99 10.60
N VAL A 67 -17.34 4.29 9.30
CA VAL A 67 -17.44 3.28 8.24
C VAL A 67 -16.33 2.22 8.39
N TYR A 68 -15.07 2.65 8.58
CA TYR A 68 -13.97 1.71 8.76
C TYR A 68 -14.09 0.88 10.04
N ILE A 69 -14.52 1.48 11.15
CA ILE A 69 -14.74 0.76 12.41
C ILE A 69 -15.82 -0.32 12.25
N CYS A 70 -16.94 0.00 11.58
CA CYS A 70 -18.00 -0.95 11.30
C CYS A 70 -17.49 -2.13 10.44
N ILE A 71 -16.75 -1.84 9.36
CA ILE A 71 -16.15 -2.86 8.50
C ILE A 71 -15.19 -3.75 9.30
N CYS A 72 -14.34 -3.17 10.15
CA CYS A 72 -13.45 -3.92 11.03
C CYS A 72 -14.21 -4.84 11.99
N ALA A 73 -15.28 -4.34 12.62
CA ALA A 73 -16.12 -5.14 13.52
C ALA A 73 -16.78 -6.32 12.77
N CYS A 74 -17.34 -6.07 11.58
CA CYS A 74 -17.87 -7.14 10.73
C CYS A 74 -16.80 -8.17 10.35
N SER A 75 -15.61 -7.72 9.96
CA SER A 75 -14.48 -8.59 9.63
C SER A 75 -14.08 -9.49 10.82
N ILE A 76 -14.02 -8.93 12.03
CA ILE A 76 -13.73 -9.71 13.24
C ILE A 76 -14.82 -10.75 13.48
N LEU A 77 -16.09 -10.38 13.36
CA LEU A 77 -17.21 -11.31 13.51
C LEU A 77 -17.14 -12.45 12.51
N THR A 78 -16.87 -12.15 11.23
CA THR A 78 -16.67 -13.17 10.18
C THR A 78 -15.53 -14.11 10.55
N VAL A 79 -14.38 -13.59 10.98
CA VAL A 79 -13.25 -14.43 11.42
C VAL A 79 -13.66 -15.33 12.59
N VAL A 80 -14.31 -14.80 13.62
CA VAL A 80 -14.70 -15.57 14.81
C VAL A 80 -15.68 -16.70 14.45
N VAL A 81 -16.69 -16.41 13.62
CA VAL A 81 -17.71 -17.40 13.24
C VAL A 81 -17.12 -18.49 12.33
N PHE A 82 -16.38 -18.10 11.29
CA PHE A 82 -15.94 -19.03 10.25
C PHE A 82 -14.60 -19.72 10.57
N LEU A 83 -13.62 -19.08 11.23
CA LEU A 83 -12.37 -19.76 11.58
C LEU A 83 -12.52 -20.76 12.74
N ASN A 84 -13.51 -20.57 13.62
CA ASN A 84 -13.73 -21.50 14.75
C ASN A 84 -14.21 -22.89 14.27
N GLN A 85 -14.89 -22.99 13.13
CA GLN A 85 -15.31 -24.27 12.56
C GLN A 85 -14.14 -25.09 11.98
N ARG A 86 -13.13 -24.45 11.37
CA ARG A 86 -11.98 -25.18 10.80
C ARG A 86 -11.00 -25.73 11.83
N ARG A 87 -10.94 -25.15 13.03
CA ARG A 87 -9.98 -25.58 14.05
C ARG A 87 -10.40 -26.85 14.79
N LYS A 88 -11.70 -27.18 14.83
CA LYS A 88 -12.21 -28.40 15.48
C LYS A 88 -11.84 -29.69 14.75
N SER A 89 -11.59 -29.66 13.44
CA SER A 89 -11.27 -30.87 12.66
C SER A 89 -9.80 -31.32 12.73
N THR A 90 -8.89 -30.53 13.31
CA THR A 90 -7.43 -30.81 13.27
C THR A 90 -6.78 -30.89 14.66
N ARG A 91 -7.55 -30.75 15.75
CA ARG A 91 -7.01 -30.50 17.10
C ARG A 91 -7.16 -31.61 18.14
N ASP A 92 -7.48 -32.83 17.76
CA ASP A 92 -7.47 -33.95 18.72
C ASP A 92 -6.07 -34.53 18.99
N LYS A 93 -4.97 -33.86 18.59
CA LYS A 93 -3.59 -34.34 18.83
C LYS A 93 -2.53 -33.27 19.13
N ILE A 94 -2.77 -32.28 20.00
CA ILE A 94 -1.65 -31.44 20.49
C ILE A 94 -1.83 -31.04 21.97
N PRO A 95 -1.21 -31.77 22.92
CA PRO A 95 -0.95 -31.23 24.25
C PRO A 95 0.37 -30.44 24.26
N VAL A 96 0.47 -29.40 25.09
CA VAL A 96 1.69 -28.67 25.51
C VAL A 96 2.18 -27.53 24.58
N MET A 97 1.53 -26.36 24.61
CA MET A 97 1.86 -25.20 23.75
C MET A 97 2.72 -24.09 24.40
N LEU A 98 3.07 -24.14 25.70
CA LEU A 98 3.78 -23.02 26.35
C LEU A 98 5.31 -23.21 26.53
N ARG A 99 5.80 -24.46 26.61
CA ARG A 99 7.26 -24.75 26.70
C ARG A 99 7.97 -24.72 25.33
N ASP A 100 7.21 -24.57 24.25
CA ASP A 100 7.66 -24.77 22.88
C ASP A 100 7.89 -23.45 22.11
N SER A 101 7.33 -22.31 22.55
CA SER A 101 7.46 -21.03 21.83
C SER A 101 8.90 -20.53 21.68
N PHE A 102 9.72 -20.65 22.74
CA PHE A 102 11.15 -20.31 22.65
C PHE A 102 11.94 -21.32 21.80
N LYS A 103 11.58 -22.61 21.85
CA LYS A 103 12.18 -23.64 20.99
C LYS A 103 11.81 -23.43 19.52
N LEU A 104 10.59 -23.01 19.24
CA LEU A 104 10.12 -22.61 17.92
C LEU A 104 10.85 -21.34 17.44
N LEU A 105 11.04 -20.35 18.31
CA LEU A 105 11.83 -19.16 17.98
C LEU A 105 13.29 -19.52 17.65
N ILE A 106 13.94 -20.34 18.49
CA ILE A 106 15.30 -20.83 18.26
C ILE A 106 15.36 -21.66 16.97
N SER A 107 14.34 -22.47 16.69
CA SER A 107 14.25 -23.24 15.45
C SER A 107 14.10 -22.33 14.23
N THR A 108 13.30 -21.27 14.32
CA THR A 108 13.18 -20.24 13.27
C THR A 108 14.51 -19.52 13.04
N ILE A 109 15.21 -19.11 14.11
CA ILE A 109 16.53 -18.47 14.01
C ILE A 109 17.56 -19.42 13.40
N LYS A 110 17.55 -20.70 13.80
CA LYS A 110 18.41 -21.73 13.23
C LYS A 110 18.09 -21.95 11.74
N HIS A 111 16.81 -21.85 11.35
CA HIS A 111 16.36 -21.96 9.97
C HIS A 111 16.82 -20.77 9.12
N MET A 112 16.82 -19.55 9.68
CA MET A 112 17.34 -18.33 9.02
C MET A 112 18.82 -18.41 8.63
N ARG A 113 19.58 -19.37 9.16
CA ARG A 113 20.97 -19.64 8.73
C ARG A 113 21.06 -20.18 7.29
N ASN A 114 19.95 -20.60 6.70
CA ASN A 114 19.89 -21.00 5.30
C ASN A 114 20.11 -19.80 4.38
N VAL A 115 21.09 -19.89 3.48
CA VAL A 115 21.47 -18.81 2.54
C VAL A 115 20.28 -18.33 1.70
N ASN A 116 19.42 -19.26 1.26
CA ASN A 116 18.22 -18.94 0.49
C ASN A 116 17.21 -18.08 1.27
N GLN A 117 17.12 -18.23 2.60
CA GLN A 117 16.25 -17.41 3.44
C GLN A 117 16.86 -16.06 3.74
N LEU A 118 18.18 -16.03 3.94
CA LEU A 118 18.91 -14.78 4.11
C LEU A 118 18.77 -13.88 2.87
N LEU A 119 18.80 -14.43 1.66
CA LEU A 119 18.59 -13.70 0.41
C LEU A 119 17.16 -13.15 0.24
N LEU A 120 16.16 -13.75 0.89
CA LEU A 120 14.79 -13.23 0.87
C LEU A 120 14.63 -12.00 1.77
N ILE A 121 15.45 -11.86 2.81
CA ILE A 121 15.34 -10.73 3.75
C ILE A 121 15.53 -9.38 3.03
N PRO A 122 16.62 -9.11 2.29
CA PRO A 122 16.79 -7.87 1.54
C PRO A 122 15.64 -7.60 0.56
N LEU A 123 15.15 -8.64 -0.11
CA LEU A 123 14.03 -8.52 -1.05
C LEU A 123 12.72 -8.11 -0.34
N THR A 124 12.45 -8.68 0.83
CA THR A 124 11.28 -8.29 1.65
C THR A 124 11.41 -6.87 2.19
N VAL A 125 12.61 -6.46 2.62
CA VAL A 125 12.88 -5.09 3.06
C VAL A 125 12.66 -4.11 1.89
N TRP A 126 13.16 -4.42 0.71
CA TRP A 126 12.95 -3.62 -0.50
C TRP A 126 11.46 -3.45 -0.81
N SER A 127 10.69 -4.54 -0.80
CA SER A 127 9.24 -4.48 -1.05
C SER A 127 8.49 -3.66 0.00
N GLY A 128 8.92 -3.70 1.27
CA GLY A 128 8.36 -2.84 2.32
C GLY A 128 8.68 -1.35 2.09
N LEU A 129 9.90 -1.03 1.65
CA LEU A 129 10.30 0.33 1.30
C LEU A 129 9.51 0.86 0.11
N GLU A 130 9.30 0.05 -0.92
CA GLU A 130 8.47 0.38 -2.08
C GLU A 130 7.04 0.75 -1.67
N GLN A 131 6.41 -0.07 -0.83
CA GLN A 131 5.06 0.19 -0.32
C GLN A 131 4.99 1.46 0.54
N SER A 132 6.00 1.69 1.38
CA SER A 132 6.11 2.90 2.20
C SER A 132 6.28 4.15 1.34
N PHE A 133 7.15 4.09 0.34
CA PHE A 133 7.36 5.16 -0.63
C PHE A 133 6.08 5.48 -1.37
N LEU A 134 5.40 4.46 -1.90
CA LEU A 134 4.13 4.62 -2.62
C LEU A 134 3.07 5.28 -1.72
N GLY A 135 2.90 4.80 -0.49
CA GLY A 135 1.87 5.28 0.42
C GLY A 135 2.11 6.68 0.98
N ALA A 136 3.38 7.07 1.19
CA ALA A 136 3.74 8.31 1.86
C ALA A 136 4.30 9.38 0.93
N GLN A 137 5.35 9.07 0.17
CA GLN A 137 6.10 10.07 -0.61
C GLN A 137 5.49 10.28 -1.99
N PHE A 138 5.15 9.20 -2.69
CA PHE A 138 4.54 9.28 -4.02
C PHE A 138 3.17 9.97 -3.98
N THR A 139 2.30 9.58 -3.05
CA THR A 139 0.97 10.21 -2.91
C THR A 139 1.04 11.69 -2.58
N LYS A 140 2.02 12.14 -1.78
CA LYS A 140 2.22 13.55 -1.44
C LYS A 140 2.91 14.32 -2.56
N GLY A 141 4.12 13.91 -2.92
CA GLY A 141 5.02 14.65 -3.80
C GLY A 141 4.72 14.53 -5.29
N PHE A 142 4.20 13.38 -5.75
CA PHE A 142 3.88 13.18 -7.16
C PHE A 142 2.40 13.40 -7.45
N VAL A 143 1.50 12.88 -6.61
CA VAL A 143 0.05 12.95 -6.89
C VAL A 143 -0.57 14.22 -6.31
N SER A 144 -0.52 14.41 -4.98
CA SER A 144 -1.22 15.52 -4.33
C SER A 144 -0.67 16.87 -4.75
N CYS A 145 0.65 16.96 -4.92
CA CYS A 145 1.32 18.17 -5.32
C CYS A 145 0.95 18.64 -6.74
N THR A 146 0.69 17.71 -7.68
CA THR A 146 0.45 18.06 -9.10
C THR A 146 -1.01 17.99 -9.51
N LEU A 147 -1.71 16.92 -9.11
CA LEU A 147 -3.07 16.63 -9.52
C LEU A 147 -4.09 17.00 -8.45
N ASN A 148 -3.66 17.42 -7.26
CA ASN A 148 -4.46 17.64 -6.04
C ASN A 148 -4.73 16.33 -5.25
N ALA A 149 -4.78 16.43 -3.92
CA ALA A 149 -4.92 15.29 -3.00
C ALA A 149 -6.19 14.46 -3.24
N LYS A 150 -7.22 15.05 -3.86
CA LYS A 150 -8.48 14.38 -4.19
C LYS A 150 -8.32 13.16 -5.13
N TYR A 151 -7.29 13.15 -5.99
CA TYR A 151 -7.08 12.04 -6.92
C TYR A 151 -6.23 10.91 -6.34
N VAL A 152 -5.70 11.05 -5.12
CA VAL A 152 -4.88 10.02 -4.48
C VAL A 152 -5.63 8.68 -4.41
N GLY A 153 -6.91 8.70 -4.00
CA GLY A 153 -7.74 7.49 -3.96
C GLY A 153 -7.90 6.84 -5.34
N LEU A 154 -8.13 7.64 -6.39
CA LEU A 154 -8.28 7.13 -7.75
C LEU A 154 -6.98 6.51 -8.30
N VAL A 155 -5.83 7.16 -8.07
CA VAL A 155 -4.52 6.62 -8.46
C VAL A 155 -4.23 5.31 -7.73
N LEU A 156 -4.54 5.23 -6.44
CA LEU A 156 -4.34 4.01 -5.64
C LEU A 156 -5.31 2.88 -6.01
N ILE A 157 -6.52 3.19 -6.48
CA ILE A 157 -7.42 2.19 -7.08
C ILE A 157 -6.81 1.62 -8.36
N ALA A 158 -6.34 2.49 -9.27
CA ALA A 158 -5.70 2.04 -10.51
C ALA A 158 -4.47 1.17 -10.21
N TYR A 159 -3.63 1.59 -9.24
CA TYR A 159 -2.53 0.78 -8.72
C TYR A 159 -3.01 -0.60 -8.23
N GLY A 160 -4.06 -0.65 -7.39
CA GLY A 160 -4.59 -1.91 -6.88
C GLY A 160 -5.14 -2.85 -7.97
N VAL A 161 -5.74 -2.30 -9.03
CA VAL A 161 -6.19 -3.07 -10.20
C VAL A 161 -5.00 -3.62 -10.98
N CYS A 162 -4.01 -2.78 -11.29
CA CYS A 162 -2.79 -3.20 -11.99
C CYS A 162 -2.03 -4.26 -11.19
N ASP A 163 -1.91 -4.11 -9.87
CA ASP A 163 -1.24 -5.07 -9.00
C ASP A 163 -2.00 -6.40 -8.93
N SER A 164 -3.35 -6.36 -8.95
CA SER A 164 -4.19 -7.57 -9.03
C SER A 164 -3.95 -8.35 -10.32
N ILE A 165 -3.93 -7.66 -11.46
CA ILE A 165 -3.64 -8.24 -12.77
C ILE A 165 -2.20 -8.77 -12.80
N GLY A 166 -1.24 -7.95 -12.36
CA GLY A 166 0.17 -8.29 -12.29
C GLY A 166 0.42 -9.55 -11.46
N SER A 167 -0.21 -9.65 -10.29
CA SER A 167 -0.09 -10.82 -9.42
C SER A 167 -0.70 -12.09 -10.02
N PHE A 168 -1.81 -11.98 -10.75
CA PHE A 168 -2.37 -13.11 -11.49
C PHE A 168 -1.41 -13.57 -12.60
N SER A 169 -0.99 -12.63 -13.44
CA SER A 169 -0.12 -12.88 -14.59
C SER A 169 1.24 -13.43 -14.15
N PHE A 170 1.86 -12.84 -13.13
CA PHE A 170 3.14 -13.30 -12.58
C PHE A 170 3.01 -14.71 -11.97
N GLY A 171 1.90 -15.00 -11.29
CA GLY A 171 1.63 -16.33 -10.76
C GLY A 171 1.55 -17.43 -11.83
N GLN A 172 1.07 -17.10 -13.04
CA GLN A 172 1.11 -18.03 -14.18
C GLN A 172 2.48 -18.03 -14.86
N LEU A 173 3.06 -16.86 -15.09
CA LEU A 173 4.31 -16.69 -15.82
C LEU A 173 5.48 -17.42 -15.15
N VAL A 174 5.55 -17.41 -13.81
CA VAL A 174 6.57 -18.15 -13.04
C VAL A 174 6.52 -19.66 -13.30
N LYS A 175 5.36 -20.22 -13.65
CA LYS A 175 5.23 -21.66 -13.97
C LYS A 175 5.87 -22.00 -15.32
N TYR A 176 5.87 -21.06 -16.27
CA TYR A 176 6.39 -21.28 -17.62
C TYR A 176 7.87 -20.90 -17.76
N VAL A 177 8.27 -19.76 -17.17
CA VAL A 177 9.61 -19.15 -17.40
C VAL A 177 10.58 -19.44 -16.24
N GLY A 178 10.08 -19.96 -15.12
CA GLY A 178 10.85 -20.16 -13.90
C GLY A 178 10.98 -18.87 -13.07
N ARG A 179 11.47 -19.00 -11.83
CA ARG A 179 11.47 -17.89 -10.86
C ARG A 179 12.50 -16.80 -11.16
N TRP A 180 13.72 -17.18 -11.53
CA TRP A 180 14.85 -16.25 -11.65
C TRP A 180 14.63 -15.17 -12.74
N PRO A 181 14.17 -15.50 -13.97
CA PRO A 181 13.90 -14.49 -14.99
C PRO A 181 12.77 -13.54 -14.60
N CYS A 182 11.74 -14.06 -13.91
CA CYS A 182 10.64 -13.24 -13.41
C CYS A 182 11.12 -12.18 -12.40
N PHE A 183 12.05 -12.52 -11.50
CA PHE A 183 12.68 -11.55 -10.60
C PHE A 183 13.54 -10.53 -11.34
N ALA A 184 14.28 -10.95 -12.37
CA ALA A 184 15.08 -10.04 -13.18
C ALA A 184 14.21 -9.01 -13.91
N ILE A 185 13.11 -9.44 -14.55
CA ILE A 185 12.16 -8.55 -15.22
C ILE A 185 11.52 -7.57 -14.22
N ALA A 186 11.09 -8.07 -13.05
CA ALA A 186 10.53 -7.22 -12.00
C ALA A 186 11.54 -6.17 -11.53
N GLY A 187 12.82 -6.54 -11.38
CA GLY A 187 13.90 -5.61 -11.04
C GLY A 187 14.13 -4.54 -12.10
N LEU A 188 14.14 -4.93 -13.38
CA LEU A 188 14.28 -3.98 -14.50
C LEU A 188 13.12 -2.98 -14.55
N ILE A 189 11.89 -3.45 -14.38
CA ILE A 189 10.70 -2.58 -14.34
C ILE A 189 10.83 -1.60 -13.18
N ASN A 190 11.12 -2.07 -11.96
CA ASN A 190 11.32 -1.21 -10.80
C ASN A 190 12.40 -0.15 -11.03
N TYR A 191 13.56 -0.55 -11.56
CA TYR A 191 14.65 0.39 -11.82
C TYR A 191 14.27 1.43 -12.88
N SER A 192 13.57 1.01 -13.94
CA SER A 192 13.08 1.92 -14.99
C SER A 192 12.07 2.93 -14.44
N LEU A 193 11.19 2.51 -13.52
CA LEU A 193 10.23 3.39 -12.86
C LEU A 193 10.94 4.41 -11.96
N ILE A 194 11.94 3.98 -11.19
CA ILE A 194 12.74 4.88 -10.36
C ILE A 194 13.42 5.94 -11.22
N ILE A 195 14.08 5.54 -12.32
CA ILE A 195 14.71 6.49 -13.25
C ILE A 195 13.68 7.45 -13.81
N THR A 196 12.52 6.95 -14.24
CA THR A 196 11.44 7.78 -14.78
C THR A 196 10.98 8.80 -13.74
N MET A 197 10.80 8.40 -12.48
CA MET A 197 10.41 9.30 -11.39
C MET A 197 11.48 10.37 -11.09
N PHE A 198 12.76 10.05 -11.26
CA PHE A 198 13.85 11.02 -11.09
C PHE A 198 13.94 12.04 -12.23
N ILE A 199 13.67 11.62 -13.47
CA ILE A 199 13.76 12.49 -14.65
C ILE A 199 12.49 13.32 -14.82
N TRP A 200 11.35 12.77 -14.39
CA TRP A 200 10.05 13.40 -14.57
C TRP A 200 9.97 14.73 -13.84
N LYS A 201 9.53 15.76 -14.58
CA LYS A 201 9.19 17.07 -14.04
C LYS A 201 7.76 17.42 -14.41
N PRO A 202 6.98 17.96 -13.46
CA PRO A 202 5.64 18.48 -13.75
C PRO A 202 5.75 19.73 -14.64
N SER A 203 4.97 19.75 -15.71
CA SER A 203 4.84 20.87 -16.66
C SER A 203 3.55 21.64 -16.42
#